data_AF-A0A2T2XXK7-F1
#
_entry.id   AF-A0A2T2XXK7-F1
#
_cell.length_a   1.000
_cell.length_b   1.000
_cell.length_c   1.000
_cell.angle_alpha   90.00
_cell.angle_beta   90.00
_cell.angle_gamma   90.00
#
_symmetry.space_group_name_H-M   'P 1'
#
loop_
_entity.id
_entity.type
_entity.pdbx_description
1 polymer ?
#
loop_
_entity_poly.entity_id
_entity_poly.type
_entity_poly.pdbx_seq_one_letter_code
_entity_poly.pdbx_strand_id
1 'polypeptide(L)'
;MLHMIISGIICGALLGFVMQRGRFCLTGGFRDMYIAKNNRMFYALLIAICIQSIGVFSLIQLGLVQYDAGAFPWLGTVVGGFVFGMGIVYAGGCATGTWYRAGEGLIGSWIALVTYMVMSAVMRSPHAAGLNAFLGQHTTAHNGIAETLNISVWPMIALLVVVTLWLVRKELRKPKLKVASLPPRRRGLAHILFEKRWHPFVTAVLIGLIALLAWPLSEATGRMFGLGITSPTANILQFLVGGNAKFLNWGVFLVLGIFIGSFIAAKASREFRVRAADASTTLRSAGGGVLMGFGASIAGGCSIGNGLVMTAMMTWQGWIGLVFMILGVWSASWMLYVRPQRKAKLKTAAA
;
A
#
# COMPACT_ATOMS: atom_id res chain seq x y z
N MET A 1 -0.53 -16.47 21.63
CA MET A 1 0.61 -15.55 21.46
C MET A 1 1.63 -16.05 20.44
N LEU A 2 2.25 -17.22 20.62
CA LEU A 2 3.29 -17.72 19.71
C LEU A 2 2.81 -17.88 18.24
N HIS A 3 1.64 -18.48 18.02
CA HIS A 3 1.04 -18.61 16.68
C HIS A 3 0.84 -17.26 15.98
N MET A 4 0.38 -16.23 16.71
CA MET A 4 0.19 -14.87 16.21
C MET A 4 1.51 -14.21 15.78
N ILE A 5 2.56 -14.39 16.58
CA ILE A 5 3.90 -13.83 16.31
C ILE A 5 4.48 -14.48 15.06
N ILE A 6 4.47 -15.82 15.03
CA ILE A 6 5.07 -16.59 13.93
C ILE A 6 4.33 -16.32 12.63
N SER A 7 2.99 -16.43 12.62
CA SER A 7 2.22 -16.21 11.39
C SER A 7 2.32 -14.77 10.88
N GLY A 8 2.31 -13.79 11.78
CA GLY A 8 2.48 -12.37 11.44
C GLY A 8 3.85 -12.10 10.83
N ILE A 9 4.93 -12.54 11.48
CA ILE A 9 6.30 -12.34 10.98
C ILE A 9 6.50 -13.07 9.66
N ILE A 10 6.06 -14.32 9.52
CA ILE A 10 6.23 -15.09 8.28
C ILE A 10 5.45 -14.44 7.14
N CYS A 11 4.18 -14.11 7.35
CA CYS A 11 3.36 -13.45 6.33
C CYS A 11 3.95 -12.09 5.93
N GLY A 12 4.38 -11.31 6.91
CA GLY A 12 5.07 -10.04 6.70
C GLY A 12 6.37 -10.21 5.93
N ALA A 13 7.19 -11.20 6.30
CA ALA A 13 8.47 -11.47 5.65
C ALA A 13 8.30 -11.90 4.19
N LEU A 14 7.32 -12.76 3.90
CA LEU A 14 6.97 -13.13 2.53
C LEU A 14 6.51 -11.90 1.73
N LEU A 15 5.64 -11.08 2.32
CA LEU A 15 5.16 -9.85 1.67
C LEU A 15 6.32 -8.88 1.39
N GLY A 16 7.17 -8.60 2.39
CA GLY A 16 8.33 -7.73 2.26
C GLY A 16 9.33 -8.23 1.21
N PHE A 17 9.58 -9.54 1.18
CA PHE A 17 10.45 -10.17 0.20
C PHE A 17 9.90 -10.00 -1.22
N VAL A 18 8.63 -10.34 -1.45
CA VAL A 18 7.98 -10.23 -2.77
C VAL A 18 7.92 -8.77 -3.22
N MET A 19 7.60 -7.83 -2.32
CA MET A 19 7.52 -6.41 -2.64
C MET A 19 8.89 -5.80 -3.00
N GLN A 20 9.95 -6.18 -2.28
CA GLN A 20 11.32 -5.75 -2.57
C GLN A 20 11.77 -6.26 -3.94
N ARG A 21 11.61 -7.57 -4.20
CA ARG A 21 12.03 -8.20 -5.47
C ARG A 21 11.23 -7.74 -6.67
N GLY A 22 9.92 -7.59 -6.49
CA GLY A 22 9.03 -7.12 -7.54
C GLY A 22 8.98 -5.59 -7.69
N ARG A 23 9.69 -4.85 -6.82
CA ARG A 23 9.65 -3.38 -6.73
C ARG A 23 8.23 -2.84 -6.77
N PHE A 24 7.34 -3.48 -6.02
CA PHE A 24 5.91 -3.18 -6.05
C PHE A 24 5.62 -1.88 -5.28
N CYS A 25 5.70 -0.76 -5.99
CA CYS A 25 5.48 0.57 -5.44
C CYS A 25 4.24 1.22 -6.05
N LEU A 26 3.20 1.39 -5.23
CA LEU A 26 1.95 2.04 -5.64
C LEU A 26 2.15 3.54 -5.92
N THR A 27 3.01 4.21 -5.15
CA THR A 27 3.39 5.62 -5.41
C THR A 27 3.97 5.78 -6.80
N GLY A 28 4.90 4.91 -7.19
CA GLY A 28 5.50 4.90 -8.52
C GLY A 28 4.44 4.62 -9.58
N GLY A 29 3.56 3.65 -9.36
CA GLY A 29 2.49 3.32 -10.30
C GLY A 29 1.53 4.48 -10.59
N PHE A 30 1.04 5.16 -9.55
CA PHE A 30 0.11 6.29 -9.71
C PHE A 30 0.79 7.51 -10.32
N ARG A 31 2.06 7.77 -9.97
CA ARG A 31 2.84 8.88 -10.54
C ARG A 31 3.19 8.62 -12.00
N ASP A 32 3.66 7.42 -12.33
CA ASP A 32 4.11 7.07 -13.67
C ASP A 32 2.94 6.97 -14.66
N MET A 33 1.72 6.71 -14.18
CA MET A 33 0.48 6.86 -14.95
C MET A 33 0.28 8.30 -15.44
N TYR A 34 0.63 9.30 -14.64
CA TYR A 34 0.51 10.72 -15.01
C TYR A 34 1.72 11.23 -15.81
N ILE A 35 2.94 10.98 -15.34
CA ILE A 35 4.16 11.54 -15.94
C ILE A 35 4.61 10.73 -17.16
N ALA A 36 4.70 9.40 -17.02
CA ALA A 36 5.29 8.52 -18.02
C ALA A 36 4.25 7.79 -18.88
N LYS A 37 2.94 8.02 -18.64
CA LYS A 37 1.81 7.32 -19.27
C LYS A 37 1.94 5.78 -19.20
N ASN A 38 2.56 5.28 -18.14
CA ASN A 38 2.85 3.87 -17.95
C ASN A 38 1.96 3.26 -16.86
N ASN A 39 0.96 2.48 -17.29
CA ASN A 39 -0.08 1.96 -16.41
C ASN A 39 0.22 0.55 -15.87
N ARG A 40 1.42 0.00 -16.14
CA ARG A 40 1.78 -1.38 -15.79
C ARG A 40 1.59 -1.71 -14.30
N MET A 41 1.99 -0.80 -13.41
CA MET A 41 1.85 -0.99 -11.97
C MET A 41 0.40 -0.85 -11.49
N PHE A 42 -0.40 -0.02 -12.16
CA PHE A 42 -1.82 0.10 -11.87
C PHE A 42 -2.57 -1.19 -12.24
N TYR A 43 -2.29 -1.76 -13.42
CA TYR A 43 -2.84 -3.07 -13.79
C TYR A 43 -2.38 -4.18 -12.86
N ALA A 44 -1.13 -4.12 -12.37
CA ALA A 44 -0.65 -5.03 -11.35
C ALA A 44 -1.46 -4.93 -10.05
N LEU A 45 -1.77 -3.71 -9.56
CA LEU A 45 -2.68 -3.53 -8.43
C LEU A 45 -4.06 -4.16 -8.70
N LEU A 46 -4.65 -3.95 -9.87
CA LEU A 46 -5.96 -4.51 -10.20
C LEU A 46 -5.96 -6.05 -10.23
N ILE A 47 -4.89 -6.69 -10.70
CA ILE A 47 -4.74 -8.17 -10.63
C ILE A 47 -4.78 -8.64 -9.18
N ALA A 48 -4.04 -7.96 -8.29
CA ALA A 48 -4.02 -8.32 -6.87
C ALA A 48 -5.41 -8.16 -6.23
N ILE A 49 -6.13 -7.08 -6.58
CA ILE A 49 -7.51 -6.85 -6.14
C ILE A 49 -8.42 -7.98 -6.63
N CYS A 50 -8.37 -8.38 -7.90
CA CYS A 50 -9.20 -9.47 -8.42
C CYS A 50 -8.97 -10.79 -7.70
N ILE A 51 -7.72 -11.18 -7.49
CA ILE A 51 -7.37 -12.43 -6.80
C ILE A 51 -7.88 -12.39 -5.37
N GLN A 52 -7.70 -11.26 -4.69
CA GLN A 52 -8.18 -11.10 -3.32
C GLN A 52 -9.71 -11.08 -3.25
N SER A 53 -10.41 -10.39 -4.16
CA SER A 53 -11.88 -10.38 -4.21
C SER A 53 -12.43 -11.79 -4.35
N ILE A 54 -11.96 -12.54 -5.36
CA ILE A 54 -12.42 -13.92 -5.58
C ILE A 54 -12.13 -14.77 -4.34
N GLY A 55 -10.89 -14.70 -3.83
CA GLY A 55 -10.47 -15.55 -2.72
C GLY A 55 -11.24 -15.26 -1.42
N VAL A 56 -11.37 -14.00 -1.03
CA VAL A 56 -11.99 -13.65 0.26
C VAL A 56 -13.51 -13.84 0.21
N PHE A 57 -14.19 -13.48 -0.89
CA PHE A 57 -15.63 -13.77 -1.00
C PHE A 57 -15.92 -15.27 -1.06
N SER A 58 -15.01 -16.08 -1.62
CA SER A 58 -15.12 -17.54 -1.53
C SER A 58 -14.98 -18.03 -0.08
N LEU A 59 -14.04 -17.48 0.69
CA LEU A 59 -13.88 -17.82 2.11
C LEU A 59 -15.09 -17.40 2.96
N ILE A 60 -15.70 -16.25 2.67
CA ILE A 60 -16.92 -15.77 3.33
C ILE A 60 -18.09 -16.73 3.04
N GLN A 61 -18.25 -17.19 1.80
CA GLN A 61 -19.30 -18.16 1.45
C GLN A 61 -19.11 -19.52 2.12
N LEU A 62 -17.87 -19.92 2.37
CA LEU A 62 -17.53 -21.13 3.11
C LEU A 62 -17.70 -20.97 4.63
N GLY A 63 -18.08 -19.78 5.12
CA GLY A 63 -18.22 -19.49 6.54
C GLY A 63 -16.89 -19.45 7.31
N LEU A 64 -15.76 -19.39 6.61
CA LEU A 64 -14.41 -19.40 7.20
C LEU A 64 -13.95 -18.03 7.68
N VAL A 65 -14.59 -16.96 7.19
CA VAL A 65 -14.24 -15.57 7.47
C VAL A 65 -15.50 -14.74 7.65
N GLN A 66 -15.58 -13.97 8.73
CA GLN A 66 -16.61 -12.94 8.89
C GLN A 66 -16.07 -11.57 8.46
N TYR A 67 -16.86 -10.84 7.66
CA TYR A 67 -16.53 -9.50 7.24
C TYR A 67 -17.71 -8.57 7.48
N ASP A 68 -17.43 -7.46 8.15
CA ASP A 68 -18.35 -6.34 8.27
C ASP A 68 -17.77 -5.17 7.47
N ALA A 69 -18.54 -4.67 6.50
CA ALA A 69 -18.16 -3.51 5.70
C ALA A 69 -18.07 -2.24 6.54
N GLY A 70 -18.72 -2.19 7.71
CA GLY A 70 -18.70 -1.07 8.65
C GLY A 70 -19.30 0.22 8.07
N ALA A 71 -19.17 1.31 8.81
CA ALA A 71 -19.66 2.63 8.37
C ALA A 71 -18.73 3.28 7.34
N PHE A 72 -19.30 4.04 6.40
CA PHE A 72 -18.54 4.75 5.38
C PHE A 72 -18.44 6.25 5.69
N PRO A 73 -17.29 6.73 6.26
CA PRO A 73 -17.03 8.16 6.41
C PRO A 73 -16.61 8.75 5.08
N TRP A 74 -17.57 9.21 4.27
CA TRP A 74 -17.29 9.69 2.92
C TRP A 74 -16.33 10.88 2.91
N LEU A 75 -16.54 11.85 3.81
CA LEU A 75 -15.72 13.05 3.90
C LEU A 75 -14.27 12.70 4.29
N GLY A 76 -14.11 11.82 5.27
CA GLY A 76 -12.79 11.33 5.69
C GLY A 76 -12.10 10.55 4.57
N THR A 77 -12.84 9.74 3.82
CA THR A 77 -12.28 8.97 2.70
C THR A 77 -11.76 9.88 1.59
N VAL A 78 -12.54 10.91 1.23
CA VAL A 78 -12.18 11.87 0.17
C VAL A 78 -10.99 12.72 0.58
N VAL A 79 -11.11 13.43 1.71
CA VAL A 79 -10.06 14.36 2.18
C VAL A 79 -8.81 13.59 2.59
N GLY A 80 -8.97 12.52 3.36
CA GLY A 80 -7.86 11.68 3.82
C GLY A 80 -7.17 10.98 2.64
N GLY A 81 -7.93 10.46 1.68
CA GLY A 81 -7.38 9.83 0.48
C GLY A 81 -6.54 10.80 -0.35
N PHE A 82 -7.03 12.02 -0.56
CA PHE A 82 -6.31 13.06 -1.29
C PHE A 82 -5.03 13.50 -0.57
N VAL A 83 -5.10 13.78 0.74
CA VAL A 83 -3.94 14.18 1.54
C VAL A 83 -2.91 13.05 1.63
N PHE A 84 -3.36 11.80 1.79
CA PHE A 84 -2.48 10.63 1.73
C PHE A 84 -1.78 10.51 0.38
N GLY A 85 -2.53 10.69 -0.71
CA GLY A 85 -2.01 10.69 -2.08
C GLY A 85 -0.91 11.72 -2.31
N MET A 86 -1.07 12.94 -1.78
CA MET A 86 0.00 13.95 -1.81
C MET A 86 1.20 13.50 -0.97
N GLY A 87 0.94 13.04 0.26
CA GLY A 87 1.98 12.63 1.21
C GLY A 87 2.91 11.55 0.67
N ILE A 88 2.37 10.53 -0.02
CA ILE A 88 3.19 9.45 -0.56
C ILE A 88 4.16 9.91 -1.65
N VAL A 89 3.89 11.01 -2.36
CA VAL A 89 4.81 11.59 -3.35
C VAL A 89 5.95 12.33 -2.66
N TYR A 90 5.65 13.12 -1.63
CA TYR A 90 6.66 13.82 -0.83
C TYR A 90 7.56 12.86 -0.05
N ALA A 91 6.98 11.80 0.52
CA ALA A 91 7.70 10.73 1.20
C ALA A 91 8.53 9.86 0.25
N GLY A 92 8.23 9.91 -1.05
CA GLY A 92 8.83 9.06 -2.07
C GLY A 92 8.44 7.57 -1.96
N GLY A 93 7.47 7.20 -1.12
CA GLY A 93 7.02 5.83 -0.92
C GLY A 93 5.63 5.77 -0.28
N CYS A 94 4.89 4.68 -0.52
CA CYS A 94 3.61 4.43 0.16
C CYS A 94 3.86 3.78 1.52
N ALA A 95 2.82 3.55 2.33
CA ALA A 95 2.99 3.02 3.69
C ALA A 95 3.78 1.69 3.74
N THR A 96 3.45 0.72 2.88
CA THR A 96 4.29 -0.49 2.75
C THR A 96 5.63 -0.21 2.07
N GLY A 97 5.63 0.72 1.12
CA GLY A 97 6.82 1.23 0.45
C GLY A 97 7.90 1.71 1.41
N THR A 98 7.52 2.51 2.40
CA THR A 98 8.44 3.04 3.41
C THR A 98 8.97 1.93 4.30
N TRP A 99 8.15 0.95 4.70
CA TRP A 99 8.59 -0.23 5.46
C TRP A 99 9.61 -1.09 4.71
N TYR A 100 9.31 -1.51 3.48
CA TYR A 100 10.24 -2.41 2.78
C TYR A 100 11.52 -1.67 2.34
N ARG A 101 11.43 -0.40 1.92
CA ARG A 101 12.58 0.44 1.55
C ARG A 101 13.42 0.86 2.75
N ALA A 102 12.83 0.92 3.94
CA ALA A 102 13.60 1.04 5.17
C ALA A 102 14.53 -0.17 5.33
N GLY A 103 14.05 -1.39 5.04
CA GLY A 103 14.90 -2.59 5.01
C GLY A 103 15.96 -2.61 3.91
N GLU A 104 15.81 -1.81 2.83
CA GLU A 104 16.85 -1.66 1.80
C GLU A 104 17.99 -0.71 2.22
N GLY A 105 17.82 0.05 3.30
CA GLY A 105 18.81 1.03 3.80
C GLY A 105 18.59 2.48 3.35
N LEU A 106 17.38 2.84 2.91
CA LEU A 106 17.08 4.22 2.49
C LEU A 106 16.73 5.10 3.69
N ILE A 107 17.63 6.02 4.06
CA ILE A 107 17.46 6.91 5.24
C ILE A 107 16.22 7.80 5.09
N GLY A 108 15.93 8.31 3.88
CA GLY A 108 14.70 9.07 3.63
C GLY A 108 13.43 8.28 3.99
N SER A 109 13.42 6.96 3.74
CA SER A 109 12.30 6.09 4.12
C SER A 109 12.22 5.85 5.63
N TRP A 110 13.34 5.87 6.35
CA TRP A 110 13.34 5.81 7.82
C TRP A 110 12.68 7.05 8.42
N ILE A 111 13.07 8.23 7.94
CA ILE A 111 12.50 9.50 8.37
C ILE A 111 10.99 9.54 8.09
N ALA A 112 10.59 9.21 6.86
CA ALA A 112 9.17 9.15 6.49
C ALA A 112 8.39 8.13 7.34
N LEU A 113 9.01 6.98 7.66
CA LEU A 113 8.39 5.95 8.48
C LEU A 113 8.17 6.43 9.92
N VAL A 114 9.16 7.09 10.53
CA VAL A 114 9.04 7.64 11.89
C VAL A 114 7.98 8.73 11.94
N THR A 115 7.99 9.70 11.02
CA THR A 115 6.99 10.77 11.04
C THR A 115 5.59 10.25 10.71
N TYR A 116 5.48 9.26 9.83
CA TYR A 116 4.23 8.53 9.58
C TYR A 116 3.72 7.82 10.83
N MET A 117 4.59 7.13 11.54
CA MET A 117 4.27 6.41 12.77
C MET A 117 3.78 7.35 13.86
N VAL A 118 4.51 8.46 14.09
CA VAL A 118 4.14 9.49 15.07
C VAL A 118 2.80 10.11 14.73
N MET A 119 2.62 10.59 13.50
CA MET A 119 1.37 11.26 13.13
C MET A 119 0.18 10.30 13.15
N SER A 120 0.39 9.03 12.76
CA SER A 120 -0.66 8.01 12.80
C SER A 120 -1.07 7.63 14.23
N ALA A 121 -0.14 7.67 15.19
CA ALA A 121 -0.41 7.48 16.61
C ALA A 121 -1.10 8.69 17.23
N VAL A 122 -0.68 9.92 16.89
CA VAL A 122 -1.33 11.17 17.33
C VAL A 122 -2.79 11.20 16.89
N MET A 123 -3.08 10.85 15.64
CA MET A 123 -4.45 10.79 15.12
C MET A 123 -5.33 9.73 15.80
N ARG A 124 -4.73 8.74 16.47
CA ARG A 124 -5.43 7.71 17.27
C ARG A 124 -5.45 8.02 18.76
N SER A 125 -4.78 9.10 19.18
CA SER A 125 -4.79 9.54 20.56
C SER A 125 -6.08 10.30 20.90
N PRO A 126 -6.45 10.41 22.19
CA PRO A 126 -7.61 11.20 22.62
C PRO A 126 -7.57 12.65 22.14
N HIS A 127 -6.39 13.23 21.91
CA HIS A 127 -6.23 14.61 21.46
C HIS A 127 -6.81 14.86 20.06
N ALA A 128 -6.84 13.85 19.20
CA ALA A 128 -7.44 13.95 17.86
C ALA A 128 -8.92 13.52 17.84
N ALA A 129 -9.51 13.17 19.00
CA ALA A 129 -10.87 12.65 19.07
C ALA A 129 -11.91 13.66 18.56
N GLY A 130 -11.72 14.96 18.79
CA GLY A 130 -12.62 16.00 18.26
C GLY A 130 -12.67 16.03 16.73
N LEU A 131 -11.52 15.92 16.08
CA LEU A 131 -11.43 15.86 14.61
C LEU A 131 -12.02 14.54 14.07
N ASN A 132 -11.72 13.41 14.72
CA ASN A 132 -12.28 12.12 14.33
C ASN A 132 -13.79 12.06 14.53
N ALA A 133 -14.33 12.71 15.56
CA ALA A 133 -15.77 12.81 15.81
C ALA A 133 -16.46 13.66 14.73
N PHE A 134 -15.89 14.81 14.37
CA PHE A 134 -16.41 15.66 13.28
C PHE A 134 -16.46 14.90 11.94
N LEU A 135 -15.41 14.13 11.64
CA LEU A 135 -15.36 13.28 10.45
C LEU A 135 -16.33 12.10 10.52
N GLY A 136 -16.55 11.57 11.73
CA GLY A 136 -17.48 10.47 12.01
C GLY A 136 -18.96 10.87 11.97
N GLN A 137 -19.30 12.16 12.12
CA GLN A 137 -20.68 12.65 11.96
C GLN A 137 -21.17 12.54 10.50
N HIS A 138 -20.25 12.47 9.54
CA HIS A 138 -20.54 12.37 8.11
C HIS A 138 -20.36 10.93 7.60
N THR A 139 -20.95 9.95 8.29
CA THR A 139 -20.91 8.55 7.90
C THR A 139 -22.22 8.08 7.29
N THR A 140 -22.16 7.29 6.22
CA THR A 140 -23.32 6.53 5.73
C THR A 140 -23.34 5.14 6.35
N ALA A 141 -24.55 4.60 6.57
CA ALA A 141 -24.77 3.29 7.20
C ALA A 141 -24.29 2.11 6.32
N HIS A 142 -24.25 2.28 5.00
CA HIS A 142 -23.85 1.24 4.06
C HIS A 142 -22.50 1.57 3.42
N ASN A 143 -21.53 0.66 3.55
CA ASN A 143 -20.21 0.77 2.91
C ASN A 143 -20.03 -0.25 1.78
N GLY A 144 -20.73 -1.39 1.82
CA GLY A 144 -20.69 -2.40 0.76
C GLY A 144 -21.45 -1.94 -0.49
N ILE A 145 -20.79 -1.94 -1.65
CA ILE A 145 -21.43 -1.56 -2.92
C ILE A 145 -22.58 -2.54 -3.25
N ALA A 146 -22.34 -3.83 -3.01
CA ALA A 146 -23.33 -4.88 -3.23
C ALA A 146 -24.56 -4.74 -2.30
N GLU A 147 -24.34 -4.37 -1.04
CA GLU A 147 -25.42 -4.11 -0.07
C GLU A 147 -26.23 -2.88 -0.47
N THR A 148 -25.58 -1.79 -0.90
CA THR A 148 -26.28 -0.58 -1.35
C THR A 148 -27.13 -0.79 -2.59
N LEU A 149 -26.67 -1.65 -3.50
CA LEU A 149 -27.37 -1.92 -4.77
C LEU A 149 -28.34 -3.10 -4.67
N ASN A 150 -28.32 -3.84 -3.56
CA ASN A 150 -29.05 -5.08 -3.36
C ASN A 150 -28.81 -6.13 -4.49
N ILE A 151 -27.57 -6.17 -5.00
CA ILE A 151 -27.13 -7.10 -6.06
C ILE A 151 -26.09 -8.05 -5.46
N SER A 152 -26.06 -9.30 -5.94
CA SER A 152 -24.98 -10.23 -5.62
C SER A 152 -23.60 -9.62 -5.94
N VAL A 153 -22.60 -9.89 -5.11
CA VAL A 153 -21.23 -9.37 -5.29
C VAL A 153 -20.56 -9.98 -6.54
N TRP A 154 -20.93 -11.21 -6.90
CA TRP A 154 -20.27 -12.00 -7.95
C TRP A 154 -20.29 -11.37 -9.34
N PRO A 155 -21.41 -10.83 -9.86
CA PRO A 155 -21.43 -10.07 -11.11
C PRO A 155 -20.40 -8.92 -11.14
N MET A 156 -20.23 -8.19 -10.04
CA MET A 156 -19.29 -7.08 -9.97
C MET A 156 -17.84 -7.55 -9.95
N ILE A 157 -17.56 -8.65 -9.24
CA ILE A 157 -16.24 -9.30 -9.28
C ILE A 157 -15.95 -9.82 -10.70
N ALA A 158 -16.92 -10.47 -11.35
CA ALA A 158 -16.77 -10.96 -12.71
C ALA A 158 -16.47 -9.82 -13.70
N LEU A 159 -17.21 -8.70 -13.60
CA LEU A 159 -16.95 -7.51 -14.40
C LEU A 159 -15.52 -6.98 -14.18
N LEU A 160 -15.08 -6.87 -12.91
CA LEU A 160 -13.73 -6.44 -12.58
C LEU A 160 -12.68 -7.38 -13.18
N VAL A 161 -12.88 -8.70 -13.09
CA VAL A 161 -11.98 -9.72 -13.65
C VAL A 161 -11.90 -9.62 -15.18
N VAL A 162 -13.04 -9.45 -15.85
CA VAL A 162 -13.07 -9.32 -17.32
C VAL A 162 -12.33 -8.06 -17.77
N VAL A 163 -12.60 -6.92 -17.12
CA VAL A 163 -11.94 -5.65 -17.43
C VAL A 163 -10.43 -5.74 -17.19
N THR A 164 -10.01 -6.35 -16.09
CA THR A 164 -8.58 -6.50 -15.78
C THR A 164 -7.86 -7.44 -16.74
N LEU A 165 -8.45 -8.59 -17.07
CA LEU A 165 -7.89 -9.50 -18.07
C LEU A 165 -7.78 -8.83 -19.44
N TRP A 166 -8.77 -8.04 -19.84
CA TRP A 166 -8.74 -7.27 -21.09
C TRP A 166 -7.59 -6.23 -21.09
N LEU A 167 -7.45 -5.44 -20.02
CA LEU A 167 -6.37 -4.45 -19.87
C LEU A 167 -4.98 -5.11 -19.87
N VAL A 168 -4.84 -6.23 -19.15
CA VAL A 168 -3.59 -7.00 -19.07
C VAL A 168 -3.23 -7.59 -20.43
N ARG A 169 -4.20 -8.15 -21.16
CA ARG A 169 -4.00 -8.67 -22.51
C ARG A 169 -3.56 -7.57 -23.47
N LYS A 170 -4.15 -6.37 -23.39
CA LYS A 170 -3.76 -5.20 -24.17
C LYS A 170 -2.32 -4.77 -23.87
N GLU A 171 -1.92 -4.80 -22.60
CA GLU A 171 -0.57 -4.42 -22.19
C GLU A 171 0.48 -5.46 -22.59
N LEU A 172 0.18 -6.76 -22.45
CA LEU A 172 1.09 -7.85 -22.84
C LEU A 172 1.30 -7.97 -24.35
N ARG A 173 0.36 -7.46 -25.16
CA ARG A 173 0.48 -7.39 -26.62
C ARG A 173 1.43 -6.31 -27.11
N LYS A 174 1.85 -5.37 -26.26
CA LYS A 174 2.80 -4.34 -26.66
C LYS A 174 4.18 -4.96 -26.93
N PRO A 175 4.89 -4.54 -28.00
CA PRO A 175 6.20 -5.08 -28.33
C PRO A 175 7.19 -4.84 -27.17
N LYS A 176 7.88 -5.90 -26.76
CA LYS A 176 8.85 -5.84 -25.67
C LYS A 176 10.14 -5.22 -26.21
N LEU A 177 10.52 -4.07 -25.66
CA LEU A 177 11.87 -3.53 -25.85
C LEU A 177 12.87 -4.50 -25.20
N LYS A 178 13.79 -5.07 -25.99
CA LYS A 178 14.88 -5.89 -25.48
C LYS A 178 15.86 -4.97 -24.74
N VAL A 179 15.80 -4.98 -23.42
CA VAL A 179 16.78 -4.28 -22.58
C VAL A 179 17.97 -5.24 -22.37
N ALA A 180 19.19 -4.75 -22.60
CA ALA A 180 20.40 -5.53 -22.38
C ALA A 180 20.46 -6.01 -20.91
N SER A 181 20.53 -7.32 -20.70
CA SER A 181 20.74 -7.93 -19.38
C SER A 181 22.16 -8.45 -19.29
N LEU A 182 22.82 -8.19 -18.17
CA LEU A 182 24.11 -8.78 -17.84
C LEU A 182 23.99 -10.31 -17.74
N PRO A 183 25.07 -11.06 -18.06
CA PRO A 183 25.07 -12.50 -17.94
C PRO A 183 24.73 -12.94 -16.49
N PRO A 184 23.95 -14.03 -16.33
CA PRO A 184 23.52 -14.51 -15.03
C PRO A 184 24.72 -14.93 -14.18
N ARG A 185 24.78 -14.48 -12.92
CA ARG A 185 25.92 -14.69 -12.02
C ARG A 185 25.65 -15.80 -10.98
N ARG A 186 24.39 -16.24 -10.84
CA ARG A 186 23.94 -17.38 -10.02
C ARG A 186 23.19 -18.39 -10.90
N ARG A 187 23.14 -19.65 -10.46
CA ARG A 187 22.41 -20.76 -11.12
C ARG A 187 21.20 -21.20 -10.27
N GLY A 188 20.17 -21.75 -10.91
CA GLY A 188 19.00 -22.35 -10.24
C GLY A 188 18.00 -21.35 -9.63
N LEU A 189 17.32 -21.75 -8.55
CA LEU A 189 16.32 -20.94 -7.82
C LEU A 189 16.89 -19.58 -7.38
N ALA A 190 18.17 -19.53 -7.00
CA ALA A 190 18.83 -18.30 -6.60
C ALA A 190 18.94 -17.26 -7.74
N HIS A 191 18.99 -17.69 -9.00
CA HIS A 191 18.96 -16.78 -10.14
C HIS A 191 17.56 -16.14 -10.31
N ILE A 192 16.51 -16.96 -10.21
CA ILE A 192 15.12 -16.52 -10.36
C ILE A 192 14.72 -15.62 -9.19
N LEU A 193 15.07 -16.01 -7.97
CA LEU A 193 14.74 -15.28 -6.75
C LEU A 193 15.57 -14.01 -6.58
N PHE A 194 16.88 -14.01 -6.90
CA PHE A 194 17.78 -12.90 -6.53
C PHE A 194 18.36 -12.10 -7.70
N GLU A 195 18.38 -12.61 -8.93
CA GLU A 195 18.99 -11.90 -10.08
C GLU A 195 17.98 -11.42 -11.11
N LYS A 196 16.94 -12.22 -11.38
CA LYS A 196 15.92 -11.86 -12.37
C LYS A 196 14.99 -10.77 -11.84
N ARG A 197 14.76 -9.71 -12.64
CA ARG A 197 13.68 -8.74 -12.37
C ARG A 197 12.33 -9.42 -12.58
N TRP A 198 11.51 -9.47 -11.54
CA TRP A 198 10.18 -10.06 -11.62
C TRP A 198 9.25 -9.18 -12.45
N HIS A 199 8.39 -9.80 -13.23
CA HIS A 199 7.36 -9.05 -13.95
C HIS A 199 6.33 -8.53 -12.93
N PRO A 200 5.89 -7.26 -12.99
CA PRO A 200 4.95 -6.69 -12.03
C PRO A 200 3.68 -7.52 -11.80
N PHE A 201 3.20 -8.20 -12.85
CA PHE A 201 2.03 -9.09 -12.77
C PHE A 201 2.28 -10.35 -11.94
N VAL A 202 3.47 -10.96 -12.03
CA VAL A 202 3.82 -12.12 -11.19
C VAL A 202 3.87 -11.71 -9.73
N THR A 203 4.50 -10.56 -9.45
CA THR A 203 4.52 -9.98 -8.11
C THR A 203 3.12 -9.72 -7.59
N ALA A 204 2.22 -9.20 -8.44
CA ALA A 204 0.85 -8.92 -8.04
C ALA A 204 0.05 -10.18 -7.70
N VAL A 205 0.23 -11.26 -8.46
CA VAL A 205 -0.38 -12.56 -8.15
C VAL A 205 0.09 -13.04 -6.78
N LEU A 206 1.40 -12.99 -6.53
CA LEU A 206 1.96 -13.39 -5.24
C LEU A 206 1.46 -12.51 -4.08
N ILE A 207 1.40 -11.19 -4.27
CA ILE A 207 0.84 -10.27 -3.26
C ILE A 207 -0.64 -10.58 -3.01
N GLY A 208 -1.43 -10.83 -4.06
CA GLY A 208 -2.84 -11.19 -3.93
C GLY A 208 -3.05 -12.50 -3.16
N LEU A 209 -2.22 -13.52 -3.41
CA LEU A 209 -2.26 -14.78 -2.67
C LEU A 209 -1.84 -14.60 -1.21
N ILE A 210 -0.79 -13.82 -0.94
CA ILE A 210 -0.38 -13.50 0.44
C ILE A 210 -1.47 -12.70 1.15
N ALA A 211 -2.11 -11.76 0.45
CA ALA A 211 -3.22 -10.98 0.99
C ALA A 211 -4.43 -11.86 1.32
N LEU A 212 -4.71 -12.87 0.49
CA LEU A 212 -5.75 -13.86 0.75
C LEU A 212 -5.42 -14.69 2.00
N LEU A 213 -4.20 -15.20 2.12
CA LEU A 213 -3.76 -15.97 3.29
C LEU A 213 -3.75 -15.13 4.57
N ALA A 214 -3.52 -13.83 4.47
CA ALA A 214 -3.53 -12.91 5.62
C ALA A 214 -4.89 -12.81 6.33
N TRP A 215 -6.01 -13.02 5.63
CA TRP A 215 -7.35 -12.95 6.23
C TRP A 215 -7.58 -13.99 7.33
N PRO A 216 -7.56 -15.30 7.04
CA PRO A 216 -7.79 -16.31 8.07
C PRO A 216 -6.72 -16.27 9.17
N LEU A 217 -5.48 -15.92 8.83
CA LEU A 217 -4.39 -15.79 9.81
C LEU A 217 -4.61 -14.61 10.78
N SER A 218 -5.18 -13.50 10.30
CA SER A 218 -5.49 -12.32 11.11
C SER A 218 -6.75 -12.55 11.95
N GLU A 219 -7.78 -13.16 11.37
CA GLU A 219 -9.04 -13.51 12.05
C GLU A 219 -8.84 -14.53 13.18
N ALA A 220 -7.98 -15.53 12.97
CA ALA A 220 -7.58 -16.47 14.01
C ALA A 220 -6.92 -15.81 15.24
N THR A 221 -6.54 -14.53 15.14
CA THR A 221 -5.98 -13.73 16.23
C THR A 221 -6.94 -12.68 16.79
N GLY A 222 -8.21 -12.71 16.35
CA GLY A 222 -9.26 -11.77 16.78
C GLY A 222 -9.29 -10.45 16.00
N ARG A 223 -8.58 -10.37 14.86
CA ARG A 223 -8.57 -9.18 13.99
C ARG A 223 -9.32 -9.48 12.69
N MET A 224 -10.55 -8.98 12.58
CA MET A 224 -11.42 -9.13 11.40
C MET A 224 -11.01 -8.21 10.24
N PHE A 225 -9.73 -8.23 9.88
CA PHE A 225 -9.19 -7.39 8.82
C PHE A 225 -8.00 -8.07 8.17
N GLY A 226 -7.90 -7.99 6.84
CA GLY A 226 -6.74 -8.47 6.08
C GLY A 226 -5.48 -7.62 6.26
N LEU A 227 -4.73 -7.41 5.18
CA LEU A 227 -3.48 -6.63 5.22
C LEU A 227 -3.72 -5.17 5.65
N GLY A 228 -3.13 -4.77 6.77
CA GLY A 228 -3.17 -3.40 7.27
C GLY A 228 -1.82 -2.95 7.80
N ILE A 229 -1.42 -1.72 7.45
CA ILE A 229 -0.09 -1.18 7.81
C ILE A 229 -0.20 -0.02 8.78
N THR A 230 -1.17 0.88 8.55
CA THR A 230 -1.34 2.12 9.34
C THR A 230 -1.54 1.84 10.81
N SER A 231 -2.58 1.08 11.18
CA SER A 231 -2.89 0.81 12.58
C SER A 231 -1.76 0.04 13.28
N PRO A 232 -1.17 -1.02 12.69
CA PRO A 232 -0.02 -1.66 13.30
C PRO A 232 1.22 -0.78 13.47
N THR A 233 1.48 0.11 12.51
CA THR A 233 2.60 1.06 12.62
C THR A 233 2.39 1.99 13.80
N ALA A 234 1.18 2.53 13.98
CA ALA A 234 0.84 3.35 15.14
C ALA A 234 0.92 2.56 16.46
N ASN A 235 0.46 1.31 16.47
CA ASN A 235 0.49 0.43 17.63
C ASN A 235 1.92 0.17 18.14
N ILE A 236 2.92 0.11 17.26
CA ILE A 236 4.33 0.00 17.67
C ILE A 236 4.71 1.18 18.56
N LEU A 237 4.40 2.41 18.13
CA LEU A 237 4.73 3.59 18.92
C LEU A 237 3.91 3.67 20.20
N GLN A 238 2.62 3.32 20.15
CA GLN A 238 1.76 3.29 21.34
C GLN A 238 2.24 2.25 22.37
N PHE A 239 2.79 1.12 21.92
CA PHE A 239 3.47 0.17 22.79
C PHE A 239 4.77 0.73 23.37
N LEU A 240 5.62 1.34 22.55
CA LEU A 240 6.90 1.90 22.98
C LEU A 240 6.73 3.06 23.98
N VAL A 241 5.69 3.87 23.82
CA VAL A 241 5.41 5.02 24.70
C VAL A 241 4.55 4.63 25.89
N GLY A 242 3.50 3.83 25.68
CA GLY A 242 2.50 3.51 26.70
C GLY A 242 2.74 2.20 27.45
N GLY A 243 3.71 1.38 27.05
CA GLY A 243 4.09 0.11 27.71
C GLY A 243 3.03 -1.00 27.67
N ASN A 244 1.87 -0.78 27.04
CA ASN A 244 0.76 -1.71 27.11
C ASN A 244 0.81 -2.77 25.99
N ALA A 245 0.96 -4.04 26.39
CA ALA A 245 1.01 -5.19 25.47
C ALA A 245 -0.26 -5.36 24.61
N LYS A 246 -1.39 -4.73 24.95
CA LYS A 246 -2.63 -4.75 24.15
C LYS A 246 -2.42 -4.23 22.71
N PHE A 247 -1.43 -3.37 22.49
CA PHE A 247 -1.13 -2.85 21.16
C PHE A 247 -0.37 -3.86 20.27
N LEU A 248 0.29 -4.86 20.87
CA LEU A 248 0.98 -5.93 20.14
C LEU A 248 -0.02 -6.96 19.60
N ASN A 249 -0.46 -6.73 18.36
CA ASN A 249 -1.34 -7.64 17.63
C ASN A 249 -0.63 -8.25 16.41
N TRP A 250 -1.31 -9.17 15.73
CA TRP A 250 -0.81 -9.82 14.52
C TRP A 250 -0.27 -8.85 13.47
N GLY A 251 -0.96 -7.71 13.29
CA GLY A 251 -0.55 -6.68 12.35
C GLY A 251 0.81 -6.05 12.68
N VAL A 252 1.16 -5.91 13.97
CA VAL A 252 2.47 -5.38 14.39
C VAL A 252 3.58 -6.31 13.93
N PHE A 253 3.40 -7.61 14.17
CA PHE A 253 4.32 -8.64 13.70
C PHE A 253 4.38 -8.71 12.18
N LEU A 254 3.29 -8.42 11.48
CA LEU A 254 3.29 -8.29 10.03
C LEU A 254 4.17 -7.15 9.53
N VAL A 255 4.06 -5.93 10.07
CA VAL A 255 4.88 -4.81 9.60
C VAL A 255 6.37 -4.98 9.95
N LEU A 256 6.68 -5.57 11.10
CA LEU A 256 8.05 -5.97 11.45
C LEU A 256 8.56 -7.06 10.52
N GLY A 257 7.71 -8.04 10.18
CA GLY A 257 8.01 -9.07 9.18
C GLY A 257 8.35 -8.46 7.82
N ILE A 258 7.60 -7.44 7.35
CA ILE A 258 7.89 -6.74 6.08
C ILE A 258 9.31 -6.18 6.07
N PHE A 259 9.73 -5.55 7.17
CA PHE A 259 11.08 -5.01 7.32
C PHE A 259 12.14 -6.12 7.24
N ILE A 260 11.94 -7.22 7.98
CA ILE A 260 12.86 -8.36 8.01
C ILE A 260 12.96 -9.02 6.63
N GLY A 261 11.82 -9.28 5.99
CA GLY A 261 11.75 -9.92 4.68
C GLY A 261 12.40 -9.08 3.58
N SER A 262 12.18 -7.76 3.59
CA SER A 262 12.82 -6.87 2.63
C SER A 262 14.32 -6.72 2.87
N PHE A 263 14.76 -6.70 4.12
CA PHE A 263 16.19 -6.69 4.46
C PHE A 263 16.90 -7.97 3.99
N ILE A 264 16.30 -9.14 4.23
CA ILE A 264 16.82 -10.43 3.72
C ILE A 264 16.89 -10.41 2.20
N ALA A 265 15.83 -9.97 1.52
CA ALA A 265 15.79 -9.87 0.07
C ALA A 265 16.88 -8.94 -0.48
N ALA A 266 17.02 -7.74 0.09
CA ALA A 266 17.99 -6.74 -0.32
C ALA A 266 19.45 -7.17 -0.06
N LYS A 267 19.72 -7.84 1.06
CA LYS A 267 21.05 -8.37 1.37
C LYS A 267 21.39 -9.54 0.45
N ALA A 268 20.45 -10.46 0.23
CA ALA A 268 20.66 -11.62 -0.64
C ALA A 268 20.82 -11.24 -2.12
N SER A 269 20.16 -10.15 -2.58
CA SER A 269 20.31 -9.57 -3.91
C SER A 269 21.53 -8.63 -4.07
N ARG A 270 22.25 -8.35 -2.98
CA ARG A 270 23.33 -7.33 -2.92
C ARG A 270 22.87 -5.92 -3.33
N GLU A 271 21.60 -5.60 -3.09
CA GLU A 271 21.03 -4.27 -3.33
C GLU A 271 21.00 -3.41 -2.05
N PHE A 272 21.21 -4.02 -0.87
CA PHE A 272 21.28 -3.31 0.40
C PHE A 272 22.44 -2.30 0.38
N ARG A 273 22.09 -1.02 0.57
CA ARG A 273 23.06 0.06 0.71
C ARG A 273 22.44 1.16 1.53
N VAL A 274 23.12 1.57 2.60
CA VAL A 274 22.72 2.75 3.36
C VAL A 274 22.92 3.98 2.47
N ARG A 275 21.83 4.66 2.15
CA ARG A 275 21.83 5.86 1.30
C ARG A 275 21.36 7.04 2.12
N ALA A 276 22.28 7.96 2.39
CA ALA A 276 21.99 9.23 3.04
C ALA A 276 21.05 10.07 2.16
N ALA A 277 20.15 10.80 2.81
CA ALA A 277 19.25 11.73 2.16
C ALA A 277 19.78 13.15 2.36
N ASP A 278 19.83 13.93 1.27
CA ASP A 278 20.13 15.36 1.35
C ASP A 278 19.10 16.09 2.22
N ALA A 279 19.47 17.23 2.79
CA ALA A 279 18.60 18.01 3.70
C ALA A 279 17.20 18.29 3.11
N SER A 280 17.13 18.63 1.82
CA SER A 280 15.87 18.87 1.11
C SER A 280 15.02 17.60 0.98
N THR A 281 15.65 16.45 0.74
CA THR A 281 14.99 15.14 0.66
C THR A 281 14.51 14.68 2.03
N THR A 282 15.28 14.94 3.08
CA THR A 282 14.93 14.69 4.48
C THR A 282 13.68 15.47 4.89
N LEU A 283 13.63 16.78 4.60
CA LEU A 283 12.47 17.61 4.94
C LEU A 283 11.21 17.18 4.17
N ARG A 284 11.35 16.86 2.87
CA ARG A 284 10.26 16.31 2.06
C ARG A 284 9.78 14.97 2.57
N SER A 285 10.70 14.10 2.98
CA SER A 285 10.38 12.78 3.52
C SER A 285 9.63 12.89 4.85
N ALA A 286 10.10 13.77 5.74
CA ALA A 286 9.45 14.06 7.01
C ALA A 286 8.03 14.60 6.81
N GLY A 287 7.87 15.66 6.01
CA GLY A 287 6.57 16.26 5.71
C GLY A 287 5.63 15.29 4.99
N GLY A 288 6.17 14.48 4.07
CA GLY A 288 5.43 13.41 3.41
C GLY A 288 4.90 12.36 4.39
N GLY A 289 5.72 11.91 5.34
CA GLY A 289 5.30 10.97 6.37
C GLY A 289 4.20 11.53 7.29
N VAL A 290 4.27 12.82 7.66
CA VAL A 290 3.19 13.49 8.41
C VAL A 290 1.88 13.48 7.62
N LEU A 291 1.91 13.90 6.35
CA LEU A 291 0.73 13.89 5.47
C LEU A 291 0.18 12.47 5.27
N MET A 292 1.06 11.47 5.13
CA MET A 292 0.66 10.07 5.06
C MET A 292 -0.02 9.61 6.36
N GLY A 293 0.49 9.99 7.53
CA GLY A 293 -0.04 9.54 8.82
C GLY A 293 -1.40 10.15 9.11
N PHE A 294 -1.55 11.44 8.80
CA PHE A 294 -2.81 12.15 8.87
C PHE A 294 -3.84 11.58 7.88
N GLY A 295 -3.49 11.55 6.59
CA GLY A 295 -4.39 11.10 5.53
C GLY A 295 -4.82 9.64 5.68
N ALA A 296 -3.90 8.74 6.03
CA ALA A 296 -4.24 7.32 6.22
C ALA A 296 -5.11 7.06 7.46
N SER A 297 -5.04 7.94 8.48
CA SER A 297 -5.86 7.80 9.68
C SER A 297 -7.28 8.29 9.43
N ILE A 298 -7.44 9.37 8.67
CA ILE A 298 -8.75 9.94 8.30
C ILE A 298 -9.45 9.12 7.21
N ALA A 299 -8.71 8.61 6.23
CA ALA A 299 -9.26 7.75 5.18
C ALA A 299 -9.63 6.33 5.65
N GLY A 300 -9.35 5.98 6.91
CA GLY A 300 -9.53 4.63 7.45
C GLY A 300 -8.53 3.60 6.89
N GLY A 301 -7.52 4.01 6.12
CA GLY A 301 -6.48 3.11 5.63
C GLY A 301 -5.45 3.77 4.71
N CYS A 302 -4.35 3.06 4.49
CA CYS A 302 -3.33 3.43 3.50
C CYS A 302 -3.61 2.78 2.14
N SER A 303 -2.67 2.92 1.18
CA SER A 303 -2.78 2.32 -0.15
C SER A 303 -2.99 0.80 -0.17
N ILE A 304 -2.51 0.04 0.84
CA ILE A 304 -2.79 -1.40 0.94
C ILE A 304 -4.12 -1.63 1.65
N GLY A 305 -4.29 -1.07 2.85
CA GLY A 305 -5.51 -1.29 3.64
C GLY A 305 -6.77 -0.79 2.93
N ASN A 306 -6.77 0.44 2.43
CA ASN A 306 -7.92 0.97 1.70
C ASN A 306 -7.83 0.65 0.20
N GLY A 307 -6.67 0.87 -0.43
CA GLY A 307 -6.54 0.76 -1.88
C GLY A 307 -6.49 -0.66 -2.44
N LEU A 308 -6.11 -1.67 -1.65
CA LEU A 308 -6.06 -3.08 -2.09
C LEU A 308 -7.07 -3.96 -1.34
N VAL A 309 -7.16 -3.84 -0.01
CA VAL A 309 -8.05 -4.69 0.79
C VAL A 309 -9.51 -4.23 0.69
N MET A 310 -9.81 -2.96 0.98
CA MET A 310 -11.19 -2.45 0.92
C MET A 310 -11.77 -2.43 -0.51
N THR A 311 -10.95 -2.14 -1.52
CA THR A 311 -11.36 -2.28 -2.93
C THR A 311 -11.66 -3.73 -3.30
N ALA A 312 -10.88 -4.69 -2.78
CA ALA A 312 -11.15 -6.11 -2.98
C ALA A 312 -12.43 -6.56 -2.28
N MET A 313 -12.77 -5.94 -1.15
CA MET A 313 -14.04 -6.14 -0.43
C MET A 313 -15.23 -5.40 -1.08
N MET A 314 -15.02 -4.76 -2.24
CA MET A 314 -16.09 -4.10 -2.98
C MET A 314 -16.81 -3.00 -2.17
N THR A 315 -16.06 -2.22 -1.39
CA THR A 315 -16.60 -1.11 -0.60
C THR A 315 -16.47 0.24 -1.29
N TRP A 316 -17.40 1.14 -1.00
CA TRP A 316 -17.35 2.53 -1.43
C TRP A 316 -16.10 3.24 -0.91
N GLN A 317 -15.72 2.96 0.35
CA GLN A 317 -14.51 3.49 0.96
C GLN A 317 -13.23 3.15 0.17
N GLY A 318 -13.12 1.90 -0.28
CA GLY A 318 -11.97 1.44 -1.06
C GLY A 318 -11.86 2.15 -2.39
N TRP A 319 -12.94 2.14 -3.17
CA TRP A 319 -12.94 2.67 -4.54
C TRP A 319 -12.84 4.20 -4.57
N ILE A 320 -13.63 4.90 -3.76
CA ILE A 320 -13.57 6.36 -3.67
C ILE A 320 -12.21 6.78 -3.10
N GLY A 321 -11.74 6.11 -2.05
CA GLY A 321 -10.43 6.37 -1.48
C GLY A 321 -9.30 6.19 -2.49
N LEU A 322 -9.34 5.14 -3.31
CA LEU A 322 -8.35 4.89 -4.36
C LEU A 322 -8.33 6.02 -5.39
N VAL A 323 -9.50 6.49 -5.85
CA VAL A 323 -9.60 7.60 -6.82
C VAL A 323 -8.97 8.86 -6.25
N PHE A 324 -9.33 9.26 -5.03
CA PHE A 324 -8.79 10.47 -4.42
C PHE A 324 -7.30 10.35 -4.07
N MET A 325 -6.82 9.16 -3.73
CA MET A 325 -5.38 8.90 -3.60
C MET A 325 -4.64 9.13 -4.92
N ILE A 326 -5.19 8.66 -6.05
CA ILE A 326 -4.60 8.88 -7.38
C ILE A 326 -4.58 10.37 -7.72
N LEU A 327 -5.69 11.08 -7.48
CA LEU A 327 -5.77 12.53 -7.70
C LEU A 327 -4.76 13.29 -6.82
N GLY A 328 -4.60 12.90 -5.55
CA GLY A 328 -3.60 13.47 -4.65
C GLY A 328 -2.17 13.26 -5.17
N VAL A 329 -1.86 12.07 -5.68
CA VAL A 329 -0.56 11.78 -6.30
C VAL A 329 -0.34 12.65 -7.52
N TRP A 330 -1.33 12.81 -8.38
CA TRP A 330 -1.22 13.62 -9.60
C TRP A 330 -0.98 15.09 -9.29
N SER A 331 -1.73 15.64 -8.33
CA SER A 331 -1.56 17.01 -7.85
C SER A 331 -0.16 17.25 -7.29
N ALA A 332 0.32 16.40 -6.38
CA ALA A 332 1.67 16.53 -5.83
C ALA A 332 2.76 16.31 -6.90
N SER A 333 2.55 15.38 -7.83
CA SER A 333 3.48 15.13 -8.94
C SER A 333 3.58 16.33 -9.88
N TRP A 334 2.46 16.98 -10.16
CA TRP A 334 2.44 18.20 -10.95
C TRP A 334 3.19 19.34 -10.24
N MET A 335 2.97 19.52 -8.94
CA MET A 335 3.63 20.56 -8.14
C MET A 335 5.15 20.35 -8.04
N LEU A 336 5.60 19.11 -7.84
CA LEU A 336 7.00 18.79 -7.61
C LEU A 336 7.82 18.60 -8.88
N TYR A 337 7.26 17.99 -9.93
CA TYR A 337 8.03 17.62 -11.13
C TYR A 337 7.67 18.49 -12.33
N VAL A 338 6.38 18.66 -12.63
CA VAL A 338 5.94 19.29 -13.89
C VAL A 338 6.04 20.81 -13.84
N ARG A 339 5.58 21.45 -12.75
CA ARG A 339 5.56 22.91 -12.61
C ARG A 339 6.98 23.52 -12.64
N PRO A 340 8.00 22.97 -11.96
CA PRO A 340 9.36 23.50 -12.04
C PRO A 340 9.98 23.34 -13.43
N GLN A 341 9.78 22.19 -14.08
CA GLN A 341 10.27 21.95 -15.45
C GLN A 341 9.64 22.90 -16.46
N ARG A 342 8.33 23.16 -16.35
CA ARG A 342 7.65 24.17 -17.18
C ARG A 342 8.19 25.57 -16.95
N LYS A 343 8.38 25.98 -15.69
CA LYS A 343 8.96 27.29 -15.37
C LYS A 343 10.39 27.43 -15.92
N ALA A 344 11.21 26.38 -15.82
CA ALA A 344 12.56 26.38 -16.38
C ALA A 344 12.54 26.55 -17.90
N LYS A 345 11.70 25.77 -18.62
CA LYS A 345 11.54 25.89 -20.07
C LYS A 345 11.07 27.28 -20.51
N LEU A 346 10.12 27.87 -19.79
CA LEU A 346 9.63 29.22 -20.08
C LEU A 346 10.70 30.29 -19.87
N LYS A 347 11.55 30.14 -18.84
CA LYS A 347 12.69 31.04 -18.63
C LYS A 347 13.73 30.92 -19.74
N THR A 348 14.05 29.70 -20.20
CA THR A 348 14.97 29.48 -21.32
C THR A 348 14.42 29.99 -22.64
N ALA A 349 13.10 29.93 -22.85
CA ALA A 349 12.47 30.47 -24.06
C ALA A 349 12.36 32.00 -24.06
N ALA A 350 12.50 32.64 -22.90
CA ALA A 350 12.44 34.10 -22.72
C ALA A 350 13.83 34.76 -22.66
N ALA A 351 14.90 33.97 -22.62
CA ALA A 351 16.30 34.42 -22.58
C ALA A 351 16.94 34.25 -23.95
#